data_AF-A0A7K3WYS9-F1
#
_entry.id   AF-A0A7K3WYS9-F1
#
_cell.length_a   1.000
_cell.length_b   1.000
_cell.length_c   1.000
_cell.angle_alpha   90.00
_cell.angle_beta   90.00
_cell.angle_gamma   90.00
#
_symmetry.space_group_name_H-M   'P 1'
#
loop_
_entity.id
_entity.type
_entity.pdbx_description
1 polymer ?
#
loop_
_entity_poly.entity_id
_entity_poly.type
_entity_poly.pdbx_seq_one_letter_code
_entity_poly.pdbx_strand_id
1 'polypeptide(L)'
;MEMADRISARRGLTNTFFLSLNTLIATAAGVVWKDRSAVEVWYLSVPLAALLLQCAAWFWLLRSYRQLNSAKYIVVGALEERLPASPYWRAEWKALGEGRDPSRYWPLTHLEQWIPVSFAVVYVAGFIIAVLA
;
A
#
# COMPACT_ATOMS: atom_id res chain seq x y z
N MET A 1 10.79 14.49 15.80
CA MET A 1 9.70 14.68 14.82
C MET A 1 10.20 14.45 13.39
N GLU A 2 11.25 15.14 12.94
CA GLU A 2 11.76 15.03 11.56
C GLU A 2 12.06 13.59 11.06
N MET A 3 12.61 12.71 11.91
CA MET A 3 12.90 11.32 11.53
C MET A 3 11.64 10.44 11.41
N ALA A 4 10.55 10.76 12.14
CA ALA A 4 9.28 10.08 11.99
C ALA A 4 8.57 10.54 10.69
N ASP A 5 8.63 11.83 10.40
CA ASP A 5 8.09 12.42 9.17
C ASP A 5 8.79 11.88 7.92
N ARG A 6 10.11 11.64 7.97
CA ARG A 6 10.85 11.02 6.86
C ARG A 6 10.36 9.63 6.50
N ILE A 7 9.89 8.83 7.46
CA ILE A 7 9.38 7.47 7.19
C ILE A 7 7.99 7.54 6.58
N SER A 8 7.13 8.41 7.12
CA SER A 8 5.82 8.71 6.55
C SER A 8 5.96 9.25 5.11
N ALA A 9 6.93 10.13 4.86
CA ALA A 9 7.24 10.65 3.53
C ALA A 9 7.75 9.54 2.58
N ARG A 10 8.63 8.64 3.05
CA ARG A 10 9.09 7.49 2.25
C ARG A 10 7.95 6.53 1.87
N ARG A 11 7.00 6.30 2.79
CA ARG A 11 5.78 5.52 2.51
C ARG A 11 4.90 6.22 1.47
N GLY A 12 4.70 7.53 1.62
CA GLY A 12 3.95 8.34 0.65
C GLY A 12 4.58 8.29 -0.75
N LEU A 13 5.90 8.49 -0.85
CA LEU A 13 6.63 8.41 -2.12
C LEU A 13 6.53 7.02 -2.76
N THR A 14 6.59 5.96 -1.96
CA THR A 14 6.40 4.58 -2.42
C THR A 14 5.01 4.40 -3.04
N ASN A 15 3.95 4.87 -2.37
CA ASN A 15 2.59 4.79 -2.89
C ASN A 15 2.44 5.52 -4.22
N THR A 16 2.92 6.76 -4.30
CA THR A 16 2.88 7.54 -5.53
C THR A 16 3.66 6.86 -6.65
N PHE A 17 4.84 6.30 -6.36
CA PHE A 17 5.63 5.56 -7.35
C PHE A 17 4.86 4.38 -7.94
N PHE A 18 4.30 3.51 -7.09
CA PHE A 18 3.56 2.35 -7.57
C PHE A 18 2.25 2.74 -8.29
N LEU A 19 1.55 3.77 -7.85
CA LEU A 19 0.37 4.30 -8.55
C LEU A 19 0.71 4.81 -9.95
N SER A 20 1.78 5.61 -10.08
CA SER A 20 2.25 6.12 -11.37
C SER A 20 2.66 4.99 -12.30
N LEU A 21 3.38 3.99 -11.78
CA LEU A 21 3.81 2.85 -12.57
C LEU A 21 2.61 1.99 -13.04
N ASN A 22 1.64 1.73 -12.16
CA ASN A 22 0.40 1.03 -12.55
C ASN A 22 -0.40 1.81 -13.60
N THR A 23 -0.52 3.13 -13.45
CA THR A 23 -1.23 3.99 -14.41
C THR A 23 -0.53 3.97 -15.78
N LEU A 24 0.80 4.01 -15.80
CA LEU A 24 1.59 3.93 -17.01
C LEU A 24 1.37 2.59 -17.74
N ILE A 25 1.46 1.47 -17.02
CA ILE A 25 1.28 0.14 -17.59
C ILE A 25 -0.15 -0.04 -18.09
N ALA A 26 -1.15 0.38 -17.31
CA ALA A 26 -2.56 0.29 -17.71
C ALA A 26 -2.85 1.13 -18.96
N THR A 27 -2.28 2.34 -19.06
CA THR A 27 -2.41 3.20 -20.24
C THR A 27 -1.76 2.56 -21.46
N ALA A 28 -0.53 2.04 -21.32
CA ALA A 28 0.17 1.35 -22.40
C ALA A 28 -0.62 0.13 -22.90
N ALA A 29 -1.14 -0.68 -21.97
CA ALA A 29 -1.98 -1.83 -22.31
C ALA A 29 -3.27 -1.40 -23.06
N GLY A 30 -3.92 -0.32 -22.61
CA GLY A 30 -5.12 0.22 -23.27
C GLY A 30 -4.87 0.73 -24.69
N VAL A 31 -3.70 1.33 -24.95
CA VAL A 31 -3.29 1.75 -26.30
C VAL A 31 -3.07 0.53 -27.21
N VAL A 32 -2.33 -0.48 -26.74
CA VAL A 32 -2.08 -1.72 -27.49
C VAL A 32 -3.39 -2.47 -27.77
N TRP A 33 -4.34 -2.44 -26.84
CA TRP A 33 -5.65 -3.09 -26.99
C TRP A 33 -6.50 -2.51 -28.13
N LYS A 34 -6.27 -1.27 -28.55
CA LYS A 34 -7.04 -0.64 -29.62
C LYS A 34 -6.87 -1.36 -30.95
N ASP A 35 -5.70 -1.95 -31.18
CA ASP A 35 -5.37 -2.73 -32.37
C ASP A 35 -5.52 -4.24 -32.11
N ARG A 36 -6.72 -4.66 -31.65
CA ARG A 36 -7.06 -6.04 -31.23
C ARG A 36 -6.68 -7.14 -32.23
N SER A 37 -6.46 -6.81 -33.50
CA SER A 37 -6.37 -7.78 -34.60
C SER A 37 -5.06 -8.60 -34.65
N ALA A 38 -4.09 -8.38 -33.75
CA ALA A 38 -2.76 -8.97 -33.89
C ALA A 38 -2.22 -9.76 -32.68
N VAL A 39 -2.90 -9.78 -31.53
CA VAL A 39 -2.33 -10.36 -30.30
C VAL A 39 -3.23 -11.47 -29.77
N GLU A 40 -2.74 -12.72 -29.80
CA GLU A 40 -3.42 -13.82 -29.11
C GLU A 40 -3.50 -13.51 -27.60
N VAL A 41 -4.68 -13.72 -27.01
CA VAL A 41 -4.98 -13.33 -25.63
C VAL A 41 -3.98 -13.92 -24.62
N TRP A 42 -3.38 -15.07 -24.91
CA TRP A 42 -2.38 -15.68 -24.04
C TRP A 42 -1.12 -14.82 -23.85
N TYR A 43 -0.75 -13.98 -24.82
CA TYR A 43 0.39 -13.06 -24.69
C TYR A 43 0.19 -12.03 -23.57
N LEU A 44 -1.07 -11.77 -23.15
CA LEU A 44 -1.40 -10.89 -22.03
C LEU A 44 -1.08 -11.50 -20.66
N SER A 45 -0.77 -12.80 -20.60
CA SER A 45 -0.36 -13.47 -19.35
C SER A 45 0.94 -12.89 -18.78
N VAL A 46 1.88 -12.50 -19.64
CA VAL A 46 3.18 -11.93 -19.24
C VAL A 46 3.01 -10.56 -18.57
N PRO A 47 2.36 -9.55 -19.18
CA PRO A 47 2.13 -8.27 -18.51
C PRO A 47 1.21 -8.41 -17.29
N LEU A 48 0.26 -9.35 -17.29
CA LEU A 48 -0.54 -9.65 -16.10
C LEU A 48 0.34 -10.14 -14.94
N ALA A 49 1.22 -11.11 -15.18
CA ALA A 49 2.13 -11.61 -14.15
C ALA A 49 3.04 -10.50 -13.60
N ALA A 50 3.57 -9.62 -14.47
CA ALA A 50 4.37 -8.47 -14.06
C ALA A 50 3.57 -7.50 -13.16
N LEU A 51 2.33 -7.18 -13.52
CA LEU A 51 1.44 -6.32 -12.73
C LEU A 51 1.10 -6.94 -11.36
N LEU A 52 0.83 -8.25 -11.32
CA LEU A 52 0.55 -8.96 -10.07
C LEU A 52 1.78 -9.02 -9.15
N LEU A 53 2.96 -9.29 -9.71
CA LEU A 53 4.22 -9.24 -8.95
C LEU A 53 4.47 -7.84 -8.39
N GLN A 54 4.22 -6.81 -9.18
CA GLN A 54 4.34 -5.42 -8.73
C GLN A 54 3.34 -5.09 -7.60
N CYS A 55 2.09 -5.54 -7.70
CA CYS A 55 1.09 -5.38 -6.62
C CYS A 55 1.53 -6.11 -5.34
N ALA A 56 2.07 -7.33 -5.47
CA ALA A 56 2.59 -8.10 -4.33
C ALA A 56 3.78 -7.39 -3.66
N ALA A 57 4.74 -6.89 -4.46
CA ALA A 57 5.87 -6.11 -3.97
C ALA A 57 5.41 -4.85 -3.25
N TRP A 58 4.45 -4.12 -3.80
CA TRP A 58 3.87 -2.93 -3.17
C TRP A 58 3.22 -3.25 -1.83
N PHE A 59 2.42 -4.31 -1.77
CA PHE A 59 1.76 -4.77 -0.54
C PHE A 59 2.78 -5.14 0.55
N TRP A 60 3.82 -5.89 0.21
CA TRP A 60 4.87 -6.26 1.18
C TRP A 60 5.68 -5.07 1.66
N LEU A 61 5.97 -4.11 0.79
CA LEU A 61 6.72 -2.93 1.16
C LEU A 61 5.92 -2.04 2.13
N LEU A 62 4.62 -1.88 1.90
CA LEU A 62 3.70 -1.23 2.86
C LEU A 62 3.59 -2.00 4.18
N ARG A 63 3.53 -3.33 4.13
CA ARG A 63 3.51 -4.17 5.34
C ARG A 63 4.80 -4.00 6.16
N SER A 64 5.95 -3.93 5.50
CA SER A 64 7.24 -3.72 6.14
C SER A 64 7.31 -2.36 6.85
N TYR A 65 6.89 -1.28 6.18
CA TYR A 65 6.82 0.05 6.81
C TYR A 65 5.91 0.08 8.03
N ARG A 66 4.77 -0.62 7.97
CA ARG A 66 3.87 -0.76 9.11
C ARG A 66 4.55 -1.46 10.29
N GLN A 67 5.19 -2.60 10.04
CA GLN A 67 5.88 -3.37 11.08
C GLN A 67 7.01 -2.55 11.73
N LEU A 68 7.79 -1.84 10.93
CA LEU A 68 8.85 -0.97 11.42
C LEU A 68 8.30 0.16 12.31
N ASN A 69 7.20 0.80 11.90
CA ASN A 69 6.57 1.84 12.71
C ASN A 69 6.00 1.28 14.02
N SER A 70 5.36 0.10 14.00
CA SER A 70 4.89 -0.56 15.22
C SER A 70 6.03 -0.90 16.17
N ALA A 71 7.14 -1.44 15.67
CA ALA A 71 8.30 -1.74 16.49
C ALA A 71 8.91 -0.47 17.12
N LYS A 72 9.03 0.61 16.35
CA LYS A 72 9.51 1.91 16.86
C LYS A 72 8.59 2.48 17.94
N TYR A 73 7.28 2.37 17.75
CA TYR A 73 6.30 2.85 18.74
C TYR A 73 6.46 2.13 20.09
N ILE A 74 6.64 0.81 20.07
CA ILE A 74 6.87 0.01 21.29
C ILE A 74 8.16 0.42 22.00
N VAL A 75 9.27 0.56 21.26
CA VAL A 75 10.56 0.94 21.84
C VAL A 75 10.51 2.35 22.44
N VAL A 76 9.90 3.31 21.73
CA VAL A 76 9.70 4.68 22.25
C VAL A 76 8.81 4.64 23.49
N GLY A 77 7.74 3.85 23.49
CA GLY A 77 6.88 3.66 24.66
C GLY A 77 7.64 3.20 25.90
N ALA A 78 8.45 2.14 25.77
CA ALA A 78 9.26 1.62 26.86
C ALA A 78 10.30 2.64 27.40
N LEU A 79 10.78 3.54 26.54
CA LEU A 79 11.66 4.64 26.97
C LEU A 79 10.88 5.76 27.66
N GLU A 80 9.70 6.10 27.14
CA GLU A 80 8.85 7.17 27.68
C GLU A 80 8.20 6.83 29.01
N GLU A 81 8.04 5.56 29.36
CA GLU A 81 7.55 5.15 30.70
C GLU A 81 8.43 5.68 31.83
N ARG A 82 9.69 6.03 31.54
CA ARG A 82 10.61 6.65 32.49
C ARG A 82 10.47 8.17 32.58
N LEU A 83 9.66 8.79 31.71
CA LEU A 83 9.43 10.22 31.68
C LEU A 83 8.09 10.57 32.34
N PRO A 84 8.04 11.55 33.27
CA PRO A 84 6.80 11.91 33.97
C PRO A 84 5.67 12.35 33.02
N ALA A 85 6.02 13.03 31.93
CA ALA A 85 5.06 13.59 30.99
C ALA A 85 4.59 12.59 29.91
N SER A 86 5.42 11.62 29.51
CA SER A 86 5.13 10.56 28.52
C SER A 86 4.16 10.98 27.38
N PRO A 87 4.55 12.00 26.58
CA PRO A 87 3.63 12.64 25.63
C PRO A 87 3.14 11.71 24.51
N TYR A 88 3.97 10.79 24.00
CA TYR A 88 3.58 9.90 22.90
C TYR A 88 2.92 8.60 23.41
N TRP A 89 3.43 8.02 24.50
CA TRP A 89 2.93 6.74 25.02
C TRP A 89 1.67 6.88 25.87
N ARG A 90 1.57 7.91 26.73
CA ARG A 90 0.38 8.11 27.57
C ARG A 90 -0.58 9.14 26.99
N ALA A 91 -0.10 10.30 26.56
CA ALA A 91 -1.01 11.38 26.15
C ALA A 91 -1.60 11.13 24.74
N GLU A 92 -0.75 10.90 23.73
CA GLU A 92 -1.19 10.66 22.35
C GLU A 92 -1.96 9.34 22.22
N TRP A 93 -1.46 8.23 22.78
CA TRP A 93 -2.16 6.94 22.74
C TRP A 93 -3.58 7.00 23.32
N LYS A 94 -3.74 7.69 24.45
CA LYS A 94 -5.03 7.89 25.11
C LYS A 94 -5.96 8.79 24.31
N ALA A 95 -5.42 9.84 23.68
CA ALA A 95 -6.18 10.69 22.76
C ALA A 95 -6.68 9.91 21.53
N LEU A 96 -5.84 9.02 20.99
CA LEU A 96 -6.17 8.12 19.88
C LEU A 96 -7.10 6.95 20.28
N GLY A 97 -7.56 6.88 21.54
CA GLY A 97 -8.51 5.87 22.00
C GLY A 97 -7.89 4.49 22.24
N GLU A 98 -6.58 4.42 22.48
CA GLU A 98 -5.85 3.21 22.87
C GLU A 98 -6.02 2.03 21.90
N GLY A 99 -6.36 2.30 20.63
CA GLY A 99 -6.67 1.28 19.62
C GLY A 99 -8.00 0.54 19.82
N ARG A 100 -8.82 0.94 20.80
CA ARG A 100 -10.13 0.35 21.09
C ARG A 100 -11.29 1.08 20.41
N ASP A 101 -11.09 2.35 20.09
CA ASP A 101 -12.12 3.20 19.52
C ASP A 101 -11.79 3.55 18.05
N PRO A 102 -12.26 2.74 17.08
CA PRO A 102 -12.02 3.01 15.66
C PRO A 102 -12.67 4.32 15.18
N SER A 103 -13.60 4.91 15.95
CA SER A 103 -14.17 6.23 15.62
C SER A 103 -13.18 7.38 15.85
N ARG A 104 -12.20 7.19 16.75
CA ARG A 104 -11.18 8.21 17.06
C ARG A 104 -9.98 8.17 16.15
N TYR A 105 -9.53 6.97 15.77
CA TYR A 105 -8.39 6.82 14.89
C TYR A 105 -8.48 5.54 14.07
N TRP A 106 -8.56 5.72 12.76
CA TRP A 106 -8.45 4.63 11.81
C TRP A 106 -7.04 4.63 11.21
N PRO A 107 -6.24 3.56 11.39
CA PRO A 107 -4.89 3.56 10.86
C PRO A 107 -4.93 3.53 9.33
N LEU A 108 -4.55 4.65 8.71
CA LEU A 108 -4.45 4.82 7.25
C LEU A 108 -3.66 3.70 6.57
N THR A 109 -2.73 3.08 7.28
CA THR A 109 -1.89 1.99 6.77
C THR A 109 -2.67 0.73 6.38
N HIS A 110 -3.84 0.49 6.99
CA HIS A 110 -4.72 -0.59 6.56
C HIS A 110 -5.32 -0.27 5.19
N LEU A 111 -5.83 0.95 5.01
CA LEU A 111 -6.40 1.40 3.74
C LEU A 111 -5.35 1.35 2.62
N GLU A 112 -4.14 1.84 2.87
CA GLU A 112 -3.03 1.81 1.91
C GLU A 112 -2.70 0.37 1.45
N GLN A 113 -2.81 -0.63 2.33
CA GLN A 113 -2.57 -2.04 1.99
C GLN A 113 -3.67 -2.65 1.12
N TRP A 114 -4.90 -2.15 1.19
CA TRP A 114 -6.00 -2.61 0.33
C TRP A 114 -5.87 -2.13 -1.12
N ILE A 115 -5.17 -1.02 -1.36
CA ILE A 115 -4.98 -0.45 -2.70
C ILE A 115 -4.33 -1.46 -3.66
N PRO A 116 -3.14 -2.04 -3.40
CA PRO A 116 -2.54 -3.02 -4.31
C PRO A 116 -3.41 -4.27 -4.52
N VAL A 117 -4.17 -4.68 -3.50
CA VAL A 117 -5.10 -5.82 -3.63
C VAL A 117 -6.23 -5.49 -4.59
N SER A 118 -6.80 -4.28 -4.50
CA SER A 118 -7.87 -3.85 -5.42
C SER A 118 -7.40 -3.79 -6.88
N PHE A 119 -6.18 -3.30 -7.14
CA PHE A 119 -5.57 -3.33 -8.48
C PHE A 119 -5.37 -4.76 -8.98
N ALA A 120 -4.84 -5.67 -8.16
CA ALA A 120 -4.67 -7.07 -8.53
C ALA A 120 -6.01 -7.72 -8.93
N VAL A 121 -7.09 -7.46 -8.17
CA VAL A 121 -8.43 -7.96 -8.49
C VAL A 121 -8.92 -7.42 -9.84
N VAL A 122 -8.75 -6.13 -10.10
CA VAL A 122 -9.15 -5.51 -11.38
C VAL A 122 -8.38 -6.10 -12.55
N TYR A 123 -7.07 -6.33 -12.42
CA TYR A 123 -6.26 -6.93 -13.48
C TYR A 123 -6.65 -8.37 -13.77
N VAL A 124 -6.90 -9.19 -12.74
CA VAL A 124 -7.36 -10.57 -12.91
C VAL A 124 -8.74 -10.59 -13.56
N ALA A 125 -9.68 -9.76 -13.10
CA ALA A 125 -11.01 -9.69 -13.69
C ALA A 125 -10.96 -9.27 -15.17
N GLY A 126 -10.16 -8.25 -15.50
CA GLY A 126 -9.96 -7.80 -16.88
C GLY A 126 -9.38 -8.89 -17.79
N PHE A 127 -8.41 -9.66 -17.29
CA PHE A 127 -7.85 -10.79 -18.04
C PHE A 127 -8.86 -11.92 -18.25
N ILE A 128 -9.66 -12.27 -17.24
CA ILE A 128 -10.71 -13.29 -17.39
C ILE A 128 -11.73 -12.85 -18.45
N ILE A 129 -12.17 -11.60 -18.41
CA ILE A 129 -13.09 -11.06 -19.42
C ILE A 129 -12.46 -11.13 -20.82
N ALA A 130 -11.19 -10.77 -20.95
CA ALA A 130 -10.44 -10.85 -22.20
C ALA A 130 -10.33 -12.27 -22.78
N VAL A 131 -10.19 -13.29 -21.93
CA VAL A 131 -10.10 -14.70 -22.34
C VAL A 131 -11.46 -15.27 -22.73
N LEU A 132 -12.54 -14.80 -22.11
CA LEU A 132 -13.90 -15.29 -22.34
C LEU A 132 -14.64 -14.56 -23.48
N ALA A 133 -14.16 -13.38 -23.89
CA ALA A 133 -14.75 -12.56 -24.95
C ALA A 133 -14.24 -12.95 -26.34
#